data_AF-A0A946N947-F1
#
_entry.id   AF-A0A946N947-F1
#
_cell.length_a   1.000
_cell.length_b   1.000
_cell.length_c   1.000
_cell.angle_alpha   90.00
_cell.angle_beta   90.00
_cell.angle_gamma   90.00
#
_symmetry.space_group_name_H-M   'P 1'
#
loop_
_entity.id
_entity.type
_entity.pdbx_description
1 polymer ?
#
loop_
_entity_poly.entity_id
_entity_poly.type
_entity_poly.pdbx_seq_one_letter_code
_entity_poly.pdbx_strand_id
1 'polypeptide(L)' 'MKKETIKKDSEYYIGVGLCFGVAFGAAFDNIGLGICLGLVFGVAMQKRNSNTQ' A
#
# COMPACT_ATOMS: atom_id res chain seq x y z
N MET A 1 -22.20 -15.60 9.30
CA MET A 1 -20.94 -14.83 9.13
C MET A 1 -20.59 -14.81 7.65
N LYS A 2 -20.80 -13.67 6.99
CA LYS A 2 -20.42 -13.46 5.59
C LYS A 2 -18.89 -13.41 5.58
N LYS A 3 -18.23 -14.52 5.25
CA LYS A 3 -16.81 -14.53 4.91
C LYS A 3 -16.70 -13.73 3.63
N GLU A 4 -16.42 -12.45 3.78
CA GLU A 4 -16.05 -11.60 2.67
C GLU A 4 -14.73 -12.16 2.15
N THR A 5 -14.81 -12.88 1.04
CA THR A 5 -13.62 -13.32 0.32
C THR A 5 -12.94 -12.07 -0.19
N ILE A 6 -12.04 -11.51 0.63
CA ILE A 6 -11.11 -10.46 0.22
C ILE A 6 -10.34 -11.08 -0.94
N LYS A 7 -10.77 -10.79 -2.16
CA LYS A 7 -10.01 -11.12 -3.35
C LYS A 7 -8.65 -10.47 -3.10
N LYS A 8 -7.58 -11.27 -3.13
CA LYS A 8 -6.19 -10.78 -3.05
C LYS A 8 -5.83 -10.10 -4.37
N ASP A 9 -6.66 -9.16 -4.77
CA ASP A 9 -6.45 -8.34 -5.92
C ASP A 9 -5.55 -7.23 -5.42
N SER A 10 -4.34 -7.17 -5.98
CA SER A 10 -3.59 -5.97 -6.33
C SER A 10 -3.64 -4.76 -5.37
N GLU A 11 -4.83 -4.25 -5.07
CA GLU A 11 -5.16 -3.18 -4.12
C GLU A 11 -4.69 -3.45 -2.68
N TYR A 12 -4.51 -4.71 -2.27
CA TYR A 12 -3.99 -5.03 -0.93
C TYR A 12 -2.61 -4.40 -0.68
N TYR A 13 -1.71 -4.44 -1.66
CA TYR A 13 -0.36 -3.89 -1.52
C TYR A 13 -0.35 -2.36 -1.55
N ILE A 14 -1.27 -1.74 -2.30
CA ILE A 14 -1.49 -0.29 -2.25
C ILE A 14 -1.95 0.11 -0.84
N GLY A 15 -2.98 -0.55 -0.30
CA GLY A 15 -3.54 -0.22 1.01
C GLY A 15 -2.52 -0.36 2.14
N VAL A 16 -1.72 -1.43 2.11
CA VAL A 16 -0.61 -1.63 3.07
C VAL A 16 0.46 -0.56 2.90
N GLY A 17 0.88 -0.27 1.67
CA GLY A 17 1.86 0.78 1.37
C GLY A 17 1.39 2.15 1.86
N LEU A 18 0.12 2.49 1.66
CA LEU A 18 -0.46 3.76 2.08
C LEU A 18 -0.52 3.88 3.61
N CYS A 19 -0.95 2.83 4.32
CA CYS A 19 -1.02 2.82 5.78
C CYS A 19 0.38 2.96 6.39
N PHE A 20 1.37 2.22 5.88
CA PHE A 20 2.76 2.37 6.28
C PHE A 20 3.29 3.77 5.97
N GLY A 21 2.99 4.29 4.79
CA GLY A 21 3.39 5.64 4.38
C GLY A 21 2.83 6.72 5.29
N VAL A 22 1.56 6.65 5.67
CA VAL A 22 0.94 7.58 6.61
C VAL A 22 1.58 7.46 8.00
N ALA A 23 1.80 6.23 8.51
CA ALA A 23 2.44 6.03 9.80
C ALA A 23 3.88 6.57 9.84
N PHE A 24 4.65 6.33 8.77
CA PHE A 24 6.00 6.86 8.64
C PHE A 24 5.98 8.40 8.48
N GLY A 25 5.11 8.93 7.64
CA GLY A 25 4.95 10.38 7.46
C GLY A 25 4.53 11.10 8.73
N ALA A 26 3.65 10.50 9.53
CA ALA A 26 3.26 11.02 10.84
C ALA A 26 4.44 11.01 11.83
N ALA A 27 5.31 9.99 11.79
CA ALA A 27 6.49 9.93 12.65
C ALA A 27 7.55 10.99 12.31
N PHE A 28 7.62 11.44 11.06
CA PHE A 28 8.55 12.48 10.59
C PHE A 28 7.90 13.88 10.47
N ASP A 29 6.69 14.07 11.00
CA ASP A 29 5.89 15.30 10.88
C ASP A 29 5.72 15.77 9.41
N ASN A 30 5.83 14.83 8.48
CA ASN A 30 5.82 15.04 7.03
C ASN A 30 4.93 13.99 6.36
N ILE A 31 3.63 14.10 6.64
CA ILE A 31 2.60 13.19 6.11
C ILE A 31 2.61 13.16 4.58
N GLY A 32 2.87 14.30 3.93
CA GLY A 32 2.95 14.37 2.46
C GLY A 32 4.04 13.48 1.87
N LEU A 33 5.26 13.52 2.44
CA LEU A 33 6.36 12.63 2.01
C LEU A 33 6.04 11.17 2.31
N GLY A 34 5.46 10.89 3.47
CA GLY A 34 5.07 9.54 3.88
C GLY A 34 4.04 8.91 2.93
N ILE A 35 2.97 9.62 2.60
CA ILE A 35 1.94 9.14 1.66
C ILE A 35 2.53 8.91 0.27
N CYS A 36 3.35 9.85 -0.24
CA CYS A 36 4.00 9.71 -1.53
C CYS A 36 4.92 8.48 -1.59
N LEU A 37 5.76 8.27 -0.56
CA LEU A 37 6.60 7.08 -0.47
C LEU A 37 5.76 5.82 -0.38
N GLY A 38 4.79 5.78 0.54
CA GLY A 38 3.94 4.62 0.79
C GLY A 38 3.15 4.19 -0.44
N LEU A 39 2.59 5.14 -1.18
CA LEU A 39 1.90 4.89 -2.45
C LEU A 39 2.86 4.36 -3.52
N VAL A 40 4.02 4.99 -3.71
CA VAL A 40 5.02 4.54 -4.69
C VAL A 40 5.49 3.11 -4.40
N PHE A 41 5.78 2.79 -3.14
CA PHE A 41 6.18 1.44 -2.74
C PHE A 41 5.03 0.43 -2.92
N GLY A 42 3.80 0.80 -2.54
CA GLY A 42 2.62 -0.06 -2.73
C GLY A 42 2.35 -0.39 -4.20
N VAL A 43 2.39 0.62 -5.07
CA VAL A 43 2.21 0.47 -6.53
C VAL A 43 3.38 -0.28 -7.17
N ALA A 44 4.62 -0.02 -6.75
CA ALA A 44 5.79 -0.72 -7.26
C ALA A 44 5.76 -2.22 -6.91
N MET A 45 5.41 -2.56 -5.66
CA MET A 45 5.25 -3.95 -5.23
C MET A 45 4.12 -4.66 -5.98
N GLN A 46 3.01 -3.96 -6.20
CA GLN A 46 1.89 -4.46 -6.99
C GLN A 46 2.29 -4.73 -8.46
N LYS A 47 3.01 -3.80 -9.10
CA LYS A 47 3.51 -3.96 -10.48
C LYS A 47 4.50 -5.12 -10.61
N ARG A 48 5.33 -5.35 -9.58
CA ARG A 48 6.23 -6.51 -9.54
C ARG A 48 5.46 -7.82 -9.42
N ASN A 49 4.39 -7.84 -8.63
CA ASN A 49 3.55 -9.02 -8.43
C ASN A 49 2.62 -9.29 -9.62
N SER A 50 2.23 -8.27 -10.39
CA SER A 50 1.39 -8.43 -11.59
C SER A 50 2.18 -8.85 -12.83
N ASN A 51 3.51 -8.77 -12.83
CA ASN A 51 4.39 -9.20 -13.95
C ASN A 51 4.98 -10.60 -13.71
N THR A 52 4.48 -11.32 -12.70
CA THR A 52 4.77 -12.75 -12.43
C THR A 52 3.46 -13.56 -12.45
N GLN A 53 2.52 -13.14 -13.29
CA GLN A 53 1.32 -13.87 -13.73
C GLN A 53 1.22 -13.68 -15.24
#